data_AF-A0A930M9T6-F1
#
_entry.id   AF-A0A930M9T6-F1
#
_cell.length_a   1.000
_cell.length_b   1.000
_cell.length_c   1.000
_cell.angle_alpha   90.00
_cell.angle_beta   90.00
_cell.angle_gamma   90.00
#
_symmetry.space_group_name_H-M   'P 1'
#
loop_
_entity.id
_entity.type
_entity.pdbx_description
1 polymer ?
#
loop_
_entity_poly.entity_id
_entity_poly.type
_entity_poly.pdbx_seq_one_letter_code
_entity_poly.pdbx_strand_id
1 'polypeptide(L)'
;MPNSFDELRKKNQQRSYAHFGRRGSMKNEWIWEYITDPEKVKKHNFYPFISYEKNYTKYGGKEQSPQDRKKEKYRELCYSTHLDRCIYQYYGAILNEMYNQRVLKDDINDTSIAYRNNLHKSNIHFAKEAIDFIRSMKQCYIIVGDFKSFFDSLDHLYLKHQLCNLMETDRLPDDYYAIYKNITKYAMCRQEDILEFFGKENNHRNRKELDSKHKIMS
;
A
#
# COMPACT_ATOMS: atom_id res chain seq x y z
N MET A 1 -0.51 26.69 -2.40
CA MET A 1 0.07 25.40 -1.95
C MET A 1 0.97 24.91 -3.08
N PRO A 2 2.23 24.53 -2.84
CA PRO A 2 2.98 23.74 -3.82
C PRO A 2 2.10 22.56 -4.24
N ASN A 3 1.97 22.30 -5.53
CA ASN A 3 1.09 21.26 -6.07
C ASN A 3 1.39 19.95 -5.32
N SER A 4 0.43 19.37 -4.59
CA SER A 4 0.67 18.17 -3.76
C SER A 4 1.28 17.02 -4.57
N PHE A 5 0.95 16.98 -5.85
CA PHE A 5 1.50 16.08 -6.86
C PHE A 5 2.96 16.36 -7.22
N ASP A 6 3.43 17.61 -7.20
CA ASP A 6 4.85 17.94 -7.40
C ASP A 6 5.68 17.47 -6.21
N GLU A 7 5.16 17.60 -5.00
CA GLU A 7 5.80 17.05 -3.81
C GLU A 7 5.85 15.53 -3.85
N LEU A 8 4.74 14.88 -4.22
CA LEU A 8 4.69 13.43 -4.44
C LEU A 8 5.77 13.00 -5.45
N ARG A 9 5.87 13.71 -6.57
CA ARG A 9 6.86 13.47 -7.63
C ARG A 9 8.29 13.61 -7.10
N LYS A 10 8.58 14.69 -6.37
CA LYS A 10 9.91 14.95 -5.77
C LYS A 10 10.31 13.90 -4.73
N LYS A 11 9.36 13.47 -3.90
CA LYS A 11 9.56 12.48 -2.83
C LYS A 11 9.59 11.03 -3.37
N ASN A 12 9.09 10.78 -4.58
CA ASN A 12 9.09 9.43 -5.17
C ASN A 12 10.51 8.97 -5.50
N GLN A 13 11.03 8.01 -4.73
CA GLN A 13 12.33 7.41 -4.97
C GLN A 13 12.20 6.12 -5.78
N GLN A 14 13.19 5.87 -6.64
CA GLN A 14 13.32 4.59 -7.34
C GLN A 14 13.58 3.46 -6.33
N ARG A 15 12.95 2.32 -6.55
CA ARG A 15 13.16 1.11 -5.75
C ARG A 15 14.21 0.21 -6.41
N SER A 16 14.95 -0.56 -5.62
CA SER A 16 16.05 -1.40 -6.10
C SER A 16 15.63 -2.81 -6.51
N TYR A 17 14.40 -3.24 -6.20
CA TYR A 17 13.93 -4.58 -6.52
C TYR A 17 13.82 -4.81 -8.03
N ALA A 18 14.13 -6.03 -8.47
CA ALA A 18 13.90 -6.43 -9.86
C ALA A 18 12.44 -6.78 -10.11
N HIS A 19 11.99 -6.58 -11.34
CA HIS A 19 10.66 -7.02 -11.78
C HIS A 19 10.70 -7.29 -13.29
N PHE A 20 9.58 -7.75 -13.85
CA PHE A 20 9.39 -7.90 -15.29
C PHE A 20 9.39 -6.57 -16.08
N GLY A 21 9.18 -5.43 -15.42
CA GLY A 21 9.17 -4.10 -16.05
C GLY A 21 10.48 -3.32 -15.88
N ARG A 22 10.61 -2.22 -16.62
CA ARG A 22 11.74 -1.27 -16.48
C ARG A 22 11.73 -0.62 -15.10
N ARG A 23 12.91 -0.40 -14.51
CA ARG A 23 13.04 0.41 -13.29
C ARG A 23 12.70 1.87 -13.55
N GLY A 24 12.14 2.51 -12.53
CA GLY A 24 11.93 3.95 -12.55
C GLY A 24 11.16 4.48 -11.35
N SER A 25 10.94 5.79 -11.38
CA SER A 25 10.19 6.56 -10.40
C SER A 25 9.43 7.68 -11.09
N MET A 26 8.54 8.35 -10.37
CA MET A 26 7.82 9.53 -10.89
C MET A 26 8.76 10.68 -11.30
N LYS A 27 10.04 10.64 -10.93
CA LYS A 27 11.04 11.61 -11.39
C LYS A 27 11.37 11.44 -12.88
N ASN A 28 11.21 10.24 -13.43
CA ASN A 28 11.38 9.99 -14.85
C ASN A 28 10.20 10.60 -15.63
N GLU A 29 10.48 11.49 -16.59
CA GLU A 29 9.43 12.22 -17.32
C GLU A 29 8.44 11.27 -18.02
N TRP A 30 8.95 10.26 -18.71
CA TRP A 30 8.10 9.27 -19.38
C TRP A 30 7.17 8.50 -18.43
N ILE A 31 7.56 8.29 -17.16
CA ILE A 31 6.67 7.70 -16.16
C ILE A 31 5.61 8.71 -15.75
N TRP A 32 6.04 9.95 -15.47
CA TRP A 32 5.14 11.01 -15.08
C TRP A 32 4.05 11.24 -16.14
N GLU A 33 4.45 11.50 -17.38
CA GLU A 33 3.55 11.66 -18.54
C GLU A 33 2.67 10.43 -18.81
N TYR A 34 3.08 9.24 -18.36
CA TYR A 34 2.28 8.02 -18.51
C TYR A 34 1.20 7.93 -17.43
N ILE A 35 1.58 8.11 -16.15
CA ILE A 35 0.66 7.89 -15.03
C ILE A 35 -0.35 9.02 -14.85
N THR A 36 -0.05 10.22 -15.36
CA THR A 36 -0.95 11.38 -15.32
C THR A 36 -1.93 11.42 -16.50
N ASP A 37 -1.87 10.45 -17.42
CA ASP A 37 -2.73 10.37 -18.59
C ASP A 37 -3.77 9.23 -18.40
N PRO A 38 -5.05 9.57 -18.13
CA PRO A 38 -6.11 8.59 -17.93
C PRO A 38 -6.30 7.63 -19.11
N GLU A 39 -6.06 8.07 -20.35
CA GLU A 39 -6.22 7.23 -21.55
C GLU A 39 -5.15 6.14 -21.63
N LYS A 40 -3.94 6.43 -21.14
CA LYS A 40 -2.88 5.42 -21.01
C LYS A 40 -3.18 4.46 -19.87
N VAL A 41 -3.62 4.97 -18.71
CA VAL A 41 -3.89 4.15 -17.52
C VAL A 41 -5.08 3.22 -17.74
N LYS A 42 -6.14 3.68 -18.41
CA LYS A 42 -7.28 2.85 -18.83
C LYS A 42 -6.86 1.62 -19.66
N LYS A 43 -5.84 1.78 -20.51
CA LYS A 43 -5.32 0.73 -21.41
C LYS A 43 -4.11 -0.01 -20.82
N HIS A 44 -3.71 0.33 -19.59
CA HIS A 44 -2.51 -0.21 -18.98
C HIS A 44 -2.69 -1.68 -18.61
N ASN A 45 -1.77 -2.52 -19.08
CA ASN A 45 -1.69 -3.92 -18.69
C ASN A 45 -0.77 -4.05 -17.48
N PHE A 46 -1.38 -4.22 -16.31
CA PHE A 46 -0.63 -4.45 -15.08
C PHE A 46 0.06 -5.81 -15.10
N TYR A 47 1.25 -5.86 -14.52
CA TYR A 47 1.99 -7.10 -14.37
C TYR A 47 1.50 -7.89 -13.15
N PRO A 48 1.70 -9.22 -13.13
CA PRO A 48 1.54 -9.99 -11.90
C PRO A 48 2.47 -9.43 -10.82
N PHE A 49 2.01 -9.37 -9.58
CA PHE A 49 2.87 -9.06 -8.45
C PHE A 49 3.92 -10.16 -8.26
N ILE A 50 5.06 -9.81 -7.67
CA ILE A 50 6.01 -10.81 -7.17
C ILE A 50 5.80 -10.93 -5.66
N SER A 51 5.58 -12.16 -5.17
CA SER A 51 5.45 -12.43 -3.74
C SER A 51 6.67 -13.08 -3.12
N TYR A 52 6.88 -12.79 -1.85
CA TYR A 52 7.90 -13.42 -1.02
C TYR A 52 7.44 -13.46 0.43
N GLU A 53 7.92 -14.44 1.17
CA GLU A 53 7.68 -14.50 2.61
C GLU A 53 8.72 -13.67 3.36
N LYS A 54 8.23 -12.86 4.28
CA LYS A 54 9.04 -12.14 5.26
C LYS A 54 8.78 -12.70 6.65
N ASN A 55 9.85 -13.12 7.30
CA ASN A 55 9.84 -13.58 8.67
C ASN A 55 9.96 -12.40 9.64
N TYR A 56 9.15 -12.46 10.70
CA TYR A 56 9.17 -11.52 11.80
C TYR A 56 9.34 -12.30 13.10
N THR A 57 10.29 -11.88 13.93
CA THR A 57 10.37 -12.36 15.32
C THR A 57 9.41 -11.53 16.17
N LYS A 58 8.34 -12.16 16.66
CA LYS A 58 7.44 -11.55 17.64
C LYS A 58 7.89 -11.94 19.04
N TYR A 59 7.95 -10.94 19.93
CA TYR A 59 8.18 -11.17 21.36
C TYR A 59 6.83 -11.25 22.09
N GLY A 60 6.53 -12.41 22.67
CA GLY A 60 5.38 -12.63 23.55
C GLY A 60 5.71 -12.29 25.01
N GLY A 61 4.72 -11.80 25.75
CA GLY A 61 4.91 -11.33 27.14
C GLY A 61 4.59 -12.35 28.24
N LYS A 62 4.17 -13.58 27.91
CA LYS A 62 3.58 -14.51 28.89
C LYS A 62 4.43 -15.74 29.23
N GLU A 63 5.58 -15.94 28.60
CA GLU A 63 6.38 -17.17 28.77
C GLU A 63 7.61 -16.95 29.66
N GLN A 64 7.97 -17.99 30.43
CA GLN A 64 8.95 -17.89 31.52
C GLN A 64 10.38 -17.65 31.01
N SER A 65 10.80 -18.28 29.90
CA SER A 65 12.14 -18.10 29.34
C SER A 65 12.18 -17.08 28.17
N PRO A 66 13.29 -16.34 27.98
CA PRO A 66 13.47 -15.44 26.83
C PRO A 66 13.46 -16.14 25.46
N GLN A 67 13.81 -17.43 25.40
CA GLN A 67 13.74 -18.25 24.18
C GLN A 67 12.29 -18.52 23.78
N ASP A 68 11.44 -18.93 24.72
CA ASP A 68 10.04 -19.29 24.44
C ASP A 68 9.24 -18.09 23.94
N ARG A 69 9.56 -16.89 24.44
CA ARG A 69 8.93 -15.63 24.02
C ARG A 69 9.10 -15.31 22.54
N LYS A 70 10.04 -15.94 21.82
CA LYS A 70 10.26 -15.71 20.40
C LYS A 70 9.32 -16.59 19.60
N LYS A 71 8.32 -15.98 18.96
CA LYS A 71 7.44 -16.64 18.00
C LYS A 71 7.73 -16.11 16.61
N GLU A 72 8.07 -17.01 15.70
CA GLU A 72 8.20 -16.66 14.29
C GLU A 72 6.82 -16.39 13.69
N LYS A 73 6.75 -15.33 12.90
CA LYS A 73 5.55 -14.91 12.21
C LYS A 73 5.91 -14.65 10.76
N TYR A 74 5.35 -15.44 9.87
CA TYR A 74 5.51 -15.28 8.44
C TYR A 74 4.43 -14.35 7.89
N ARG A 75 4.82 -13.49 6.96
CA ARG A 75 3.92 -12.63 6.20
C ARG A 75 4.29 -12.74 4.73
N GLU A 76 3.34 -13.20 3.93
CA GLU A 76 3.45 -13.02 2.49
C GLU A 76 3.38 -11.53 2.16
N LEU A 77 4.34 -11.05 1.40
CA LEU A 77 4.40 -9.68 0.89
C LEU A 77 4.46 -9.74 -0.62
N CYS A 78 3.69 -8.86 -1.26
CA CYS A 78 3.66 -8.70 -2.70
C CYS A 78 4.19 -7.33 -3.08
N TYR A 79 4.88 -7.24 -4.20
CA TYR A 79 5.29 -5.96 -4.78
C TYR A 79 5.04 -5.94 -6.29
N SER A 80 4.64 -4.77 -6.79
CA SER A 80 4.32 -4.54 -8.20
C SER A 80 5.55 -4.07 -8.98
N THR A 81 5.42 -3.94 -10.30
CA THR A 81 6.45 -3.26 -11.10
C THR A 81 6.62 -1.80 -10.65
N HIS A 82 7.70 -1.18 -11.11
CA HIS A 82 7.98 0.22 -10.84
C HIS A 82 6.96 1.18 -11.45
N LEU A 83 6.44 0.89 -12.64
CA LEU A 83 5.41 1.70 -13.31
C LEU A 83 4.07 1.54 -12.59
N ASP A 84 3.63 0.31 -12.36
CA ASP A 84 2.38 -0.02 -11.66
C ASP A 84 2.36 0.61 -10.26
N ARG A 85 3.50 0.55 -9.54
CA ARG A 85 3.68 1.22 -8.25
C ARG A 85 3.44 2.73 -8.37
N CYS A 86 3.96 3.36 -9.42
CA CYS A 86 3.75 4.79 -9.63
C CYS A 86 2.29 5.11 -9.96
N ILE A 87 1.61 4.27 -10.74
CA ILE A 87 0.16 4.40 -10.99
C ILE A 87 -0.61 4.36 -9.66
N TYR A 88 -0.38 3.34 -8.83
CA TYR A 88 -1.06 3.22 -7.53
C TYR A 88 -0.80 4.40 -6.61
N GLN A 89 0.43 4.89 -6.56
CA GLN A 89 0.78 6.03 -5.71
C GLN A 89 0.17 7.34 -6.20
N TYR A 90 0.09 7.55 -7.52
CA TYR A 90 -0.50 8.76 -8.10
C TYR A 90 -2.02 8.78 -7.88
N TYR A 91 -2.72 7.71 -8.25
CA TYR A 91 -4.16 7.60 -8.04
C TYR A 91 -4.53 7.54 -6.56
N GLY A 92 -3.71 6.87 -5.74
CA GLY A 92 -3.87 6.87 -4.29
C GLY A 92 -3.74 8.26 -3.69
N ALA A 93 -2.86 9.11 -4.21
CA ALA A 93 -2.77 10.51 -3.78
C ALA A 93 -4.00 11.33 -4.17
N ILE A 94 -4.51 11.17 -5.40
CA ILE A 94 -5.76 11.82 -5.84
C ILE A 94 -6.92 11.44 -4.91
N LEU A 95 -7.09 10.13 -4.66
CA LEU A 95 -8.13 9.64 -3.75
C LEU A 95 -7.93 10.12 -2.32
N ASN A 96 -6.69 10.29 -1.86
CA ASN A 96 -6.41 10.82 -0.52
C ASN A 96 -6.88 12.27 -0.37
N GLU A 97 -6.65 13.12 -1.39
CA GLU A 97 -7.14 14.50 -1.38
C GLU A 97 -8.68 14.55 -1.35
N MET A 98 -9.34 13.71 -2.15
CA MET A 98 -10.81 13.58 -2.12
C MET A 98 -11.29 13.11 -0.74
N TYR A 99 -10.63 12.11 -0.16
CA TYR A 99 -10.98 11.57 1.15
C TYR A 99 -10.78 12.58 2.27
N ASN A 100 -9.72 13.39 2.20
CA ASN A 100 -9.46 14.46 3.16
C ASN A 100 -10.57 15.52 3.17
N GLN A 101 -11.18 15.82 2.02
CA GLN A 101 -12.36 16.68 1.97
C GLN A 101 -13.61 15.95 2.49
N ARG A 102 -13.74 14.66 2.15
CA ARG A 102 -14.90 13.86 2.54
C ARG A 102 -15.06 13.74 4.05
N VAL A 103 -13.98 13.46 4.78
CA VAL A 103 -14.04 13.31 6.24
C VAL A 103 -14.42 14.61 6.98
N LEU A 104 -14.20 15.78 6.36
CA LEU A 104 -14.69 17.05 6.89
C LEU A 104 -16.20 17.20 6.67
N LYS A 105 -16.69 16.84 5.46
CA LYS A 105 -18.12 16.87 5.11
C LYS A 105 -18.95 15.92 5.97
N ASP A 106 -18.39 14.75 6.27
CA ASP A 106 -19.06 13.68 7.01
C ASP A 106 -18.88 13.80 8.53
N ASP A 107 -18.19 14.85 9.02
CA ASP A 107 -17.90 15.09 10.46
C ASP A 107 -17.15 13.92 11.16
N ILE A 108 -16.21 13.29 10.44
CA ILE A 108 -15.36 12.19 10.94
C ILE A 108 -13.87 12.50 10.88
N ASN A 109 -13.51 13.77 10.69
CA ASN A 109 -12.13 14.21 10.53
C ASN A 109 -11.24 13.84 11.73
N ASP A 110 -11.79 13.89 12.93
CA ASP A 110 -11.02 13.67 14.18
C ASP A 110 -10.96 12.19 14.57
N THR A 111 -11.76 11.33 13.94
CA THR A 111 -11.80 9.88 14.22
C THR A 111 -11.09 9.06 13.14
N SER A 112 -11.21 9.47 11.86
CA SER A 112 -10.52 8.82 10.75
C SER A 112 -9.12 9.41 10.55
N ILE A 113 -8.14 8.83 11.24
CA ILE A 113 -6.76 9.37 11.32
C ILE A 113 -5.73 8.61 10.48
N ALA A 114 -6.01 7.36 10.12
CA ALA A 114 -5.03 6.49 9.46
C ALA A 114 -4.84 6.84 7.97
N TYR A 115 -3.60 6.73 7.48
CA TYR A 115 -3.23 6.89 6.06
C TYR A 115 -3.55 8.24 5.41
N ARG A 116 -3.84 9.28 6.21
CA ARG A 116 -4.08 10.64 5.72
C ARG A 116 -2.80 11.45 5.63
N ASN A 117 -2.61 12.17 4.52
CA ASN A 117 -1.39 12.94 4.25
C ASN A 117 -1.42 14.39 4.81
N ASN A 118 -2.57 14.86 5.32
CA ASN A 118 -2.80 16.27 5.69
C ASN A 118 -2.75 16.54 7.21
N LEU A 119 -2.72 15.50 8.05
CA LEU A 119 -2.78 15.68 9.52
C LEU A 119 -1.44 16.06 10.14
N HIS A 120 -0.33 15.76 9.46
CA HIS A 120 1.05 16.00 9.94
C HIS A 120 1.34 15.46 11.35
N LYS A 121 0.56 14.47 11.80
CA LYS A 121 0.65 13.81 13.09
C LYS A 121 1.12 12.37 12.91
N SER A 122 1.84 11.87 13.91
CA SER A 122 2.23 10.45 14.00
C SER A 122 1.36 9.71 15.00
N ASN A 123 1.46 8.38 15.04
CA ASN A 123 0.75 7.54 16.02
C ASN A 123 0.97 7.96 17.47
N ILE A 124 2.11 8.59 17.79
CA ILE A 124 2.42 9.10 19.14
C ILE A 124 1.51 10.28 19.49
N HIS A 125 1.25 11.18 18.54
CA HIS A 125 0.38 12.34 18.76
C HIS A 125 -1.06 11.88 19.03
N PHE A 126 -1.59 10.98 18.19
CA PHE A 126 -2.94 10.45 18.36
C PHE A 126 -3.10 9.64 19.66
N ALA A 127 -2.09 8.85 20.05
CA ALA A 127 -2.11 8.15 21.32
C ALA A 127 -2.14 9.11 22.51
N LYS A 128 -1.36 10.20 22.46
CA LYS A 128 -1.37 11.24 23.49
C LYS A 128 -2.75 11.90 23.59
N GLU A 129 -3.35 12.28 22.46
CA GLU A 129 -4.70 12.88 22.42
C GLU A 129 -5.74 11.97 23.05
N ALA A 130 -5.76 10.68 22.71
CA ALA A 130 -6.68 9.71 23.29
C ALA A 130 -6.45 9.53 24.81
N ILE A 131 -5.19 9.43 25.25
CA ILE A 131 -4.86 9.27 26.68
C ILE A 131 -5.22 10.52 27.48
N ASP A 132 -4.93 11.71 26.96
CA ASP A 132 -5.27 12.98 27.64
C ASP A 132 -6.80 13.13 27.76
N PHE A 133 -7.55 12.74 26.72
CA PHE A 133 -9.01 12.69 26.76
C PHE A 133 -9.53 11.71 27.84
N ILE A 134 -8.95 10.51 27.92
CA ILE A 134 -9.32 9.54 28.98
C ILE A 134 -9.05 10.14 30.38
N ARG A 135 -7.90 10.82 30.56
CA ARG A 135 -7.51 11.41 31.84
C ARG A 135 -8.37 12.60 32.27
N SER A 136 -8.99 13.32 31.33
CA SER A 136 -9.89 14.43 31.65
C SER A 136 -11.28 13.96 32.11
N MET A 137 -11.64 12.70 31.82
CA MET A 137 -12.90 12.11 32.23
C MET A 137 -12.85 11.60 33.67
N LYS A 138 -13.88 11.89 34.46
CA LYS A 138 -14.03 11.34 35.82
C LYS A 138 -14.25 9.82 35.81
N GLN A 139 -15.07 9.36 34.87
CA GLN A 139 -15.38 7.95 34.61
C GLN A 139 -15.63 7.78 33.11
N CYS A 140 -15.09 6.72 32.51
CA CYS A 140 -15.34 6.39 31.10
C CYS A 140 -15.25 4.87 30.86
N TYR A 141 -15.86 4.43 29.76
CA TYR A 141 -15.70 3.07 29.24
C TYR A 141 -14.78 3.11 28.02
N ILE A 142 -13.86 2.15 27.93
CA ILE A 142 -12.97 1.98 26.79
C ILE A 142 -13.36 0.69 26.09
N ILE A 143 -13.80 0.80 24.84
CA ILE A 143 -14.11 -0.35 23.98
C ILE A 143 -12.96 -0.49 22.99
N VAL A 144 -12.36 -1.68 22.95
CA VAL A 144 -11.27 -2.02 22.03
C VAL A 144 -11.73 -3.14 21.12
N GLY A 145 -11.63 -2.91 19.81
CA GLY A 145 -11.91 -3.90 18.77
C GLY A 145 -10.76 -4.01 17.79
N ASP A 146 -10.60 -5.19 17.19
CA ASP A 146 -9.65 -5.44 16.11
C ASP A 146 -10.34 -6.24 15.00
N PHE A 147 -10.00 -5.92 13.75
CA PHE A 147 -10.52 -6.62 12.59
C PHE A 147 -9.53 -7.70 12.16
N LYS A 148 -9.96 -8.97 12.25
CA LYS A 148 -9.15 -10.08 11.74
C LYS A 148 -9.11 -10.02 10.21
N SER A 149 -7.90 -10.00 9.63
CA SER A 149 -7.71 -10.11 8.18
C SER A 149 -8.55 -9.12 7.36
N PHE A 150 -8.59 -7.85 7.77
CA PHE A 150 -9.41 -6.80 7.16
C PHE A 150 -9.28 -6.75 5.62
N PHE A 151 -8.05 -6.69 5.11
CA PHE A 151 -7.82 -6.60 3.67
C PHE A 151 -8.16 -7.90 2.93
N ASP A 152 -7.89 -9.06 3.53
CA ASP A 152 -8.14 -10.37 2.89
C ASP A 152 -9.63 -10.72 2.84
N SER A 153 -10.45 -10.06 3.66
CA SER A 153 -11.91 -10.30 3.79
C SER A 153 -12.77 -9.13 3.32
N LEU A 154 -12.16 -8.12 2.70
CA LEU A 154 -12.86 -6.93 2.25
C LEU A 154 -13.81 -7.26 1.09
N ASP A 155 -15.10 -6.90 1.22
CA ASP A 155 -16.05 -7.04 0.12
C ASP A 155 -15.67 -6.07 -1.02
N HIS A 156 -15.27 -6.65 -2.15
CA HIS A 156 -14.83 -5.88 -3.31
C HIS A 156 -15.96 -5.07 -3.95
N LEU A 157 -17.21 -5.55 -3.94
CA LEU A 157 -18.35 -4.78 -4.45
C LEU A 157 -18.60 -3.58 -3.56
N TYR A 158 -18.60 -3.78 -2.23
CA TYR A 158 -18.72 -2.68 -1.28
C TYR A 158 -17.60 -1.65 -1.47
N LEU A 159 -16.34 -2.08 -1.60
CA LEU A 159 -15.22 -1.19 -1.87
C LEU A 159 -15.45 -0.35 -3.15
N LYS A 160 -15.93 -0.98 -4.23
CA LYS A 160 -16.25 -0.28 -5.48
C LYS A 160 -17.34 0.78 -5.27
N HIS A 161 -18.39 0.44 -4.54
CA HIS A 161 -19.46 1.39 -4.20
C HIS A 161 -18.94 2.57 -3.37
N GLN A 162 -18.08 2.31 -2.39
CA GLN A 162 -17.47 3.38 -1.59
C GLN A 162 -16.55 4.28 -2.42
N LEU A 163 -15.82 3.75 -3.39
CA LEU A 163 -15.02 4.57 -4.32
C LEU A 163 -15.90 5.45 -5.22
N CYS A 164 -16.97 4.89 -5.80
CA CYS A 164 -17.97 5.66 -6.53
C CYS A 164 -18.57 6.79 -5.68
N ASN A 165 -18.93 6.47 -4.44
CA ASN A 165 -19.53 7.39 -3.49
C ASN A 165 -18.55 8.49 -3.04
N LEU A 166 -17.26 8.19 -2.88
CA LEU A 166 -16.22 9.17 -2.61
C LEU A 166 -16.01 10.13 -3.77
N MET A 167 -16.02 9.60 -5.00
CA MET A 167 -15.83 10.36 -6.24
C MET A 167 -17.12 11.04 -6.74
N GLU A 168 -18.25 10.85 -6.04
CA GLU A 168 -19.58 11.37 -6.41
C GLU A 168 -19.98 11.00 -7.85
N THR A 169 -19.76 9.74 -8.25
CA THR A 169 -20.10 9.19 -9.57
C THR A 169 -20.90 7.89 -9.44
N ASP A 170 -21.79 7.62 -10.40
CA ASP A 170 -22.56 6.37 -10.46
C ASP A 170 -21.68 5.17 -10.83
N ARG A 171 -20.61 5.42 -11.61
CA ARG A 171 -19.69 4.39 -12.09
C ARG A 171 -18.26 4.91 -12.04
N LEU A 172 -17.34 4.04 -11.59
CA LEU A 172 -15.91 4.33 -11.65
C LEU A 172 -15.48 4.66 -13.08
N PRO A 173 -14.76 5.78 -13.29
CA PRO A 173 -14.10 6.06 -14.55
C PRO A 173 -13.20 4.88 -14.97
N ASP A 174 -13.02 4.70 -16.27
CA ASP A 174 -12.42 3.46 -16.80
C ASP A 174 -10.97 3.23 -16.35
N ASP A 175 -10.19 4.30 -16.14
CA ASP A 175 -8.84 4.27 -15.58
C ASP A 175 -8.83 3.86 -14.10
N TYR A 176 -9.73 4.42 -13.28
CA TYR A 176 -9.93 3.97 -11.90
C TYR A 176 -10.43 2.53 -11.83
N TYR A 177 -11.31 2.12 -12.74
CA TYR A 177 -11.82 0.75 -12.81
C TYR A 177 -10.71 -0.24 -13.19
N ALA A 178 -9.80 0.14 -14.10
CA ALA A 178 -8.64 -0.67 -14.45
C ALA A 178 -7.75 -0.92 -13.21
N ILE A 179 -7.49 0.12 -12.41
CA ILE A 179 -6.74 0.01 -11.15
C ILE A 179 -7.49 -0.85 -10.13
N TYR A 180 -8.77 -0.56 -9.88
CA TYR A 180 -9.62 -1.32 -8.96
C TYR A 180 -9.64 -2.81 -9.32
N LYS A 181 -9.82 -3.14 -10.60
CA LYS A 181 -9.82 -4.51 -11.10
C LYS A 181 -8.48 -5.18 -10.80
N ASN A 182 -7.37 -4.49 -11.03
CA ASN A 182 -6.07 -5.08 -10.81
C ASN A 182 -5.74 -5.28 -9.32
N ILE A 183 -6.10 -4.35 -8.43
CA ILE A 183 -5.84 -4.53 -6.99
C ILE A 183 -6.75 -5.58 -6.34
N THR A 184 -7.95 -5.82 -6.89
CA THR A 184 -8.92 -6.80 -6.34
C THR A 184 -8.84 -8.18 -7.00
N LYS A 185 -8.28 -8.28 -8.21
CA LYS A 185 -8.15 -9.53 -8.97
C LYS A 185 -6.76 -9.64 -9.58
N TYR A 186 -5.73 -9.45 -8.76
CA TYR A 186 -4.34 -9.51 -9.21
C TYR A 186 -3.89 -10.94 -9.50
N ALA A 187 -2.94 -11.05 -10.43
CA ALA A 187 -2.10 -12.24 -10.59
C ALA A 187 -0.82 -12.07 -9.77
N MET A 188 -0.18 -13.19 -9.42
CA MET A 188 1.01 -13.22 -8.60
C MET A 188 1.95 -14.33 -9.05
N CYS A 189 3.25 -14.10 -8.93
CA CYS A 189 4.31 -15.07 -9.15
C CYS A 189 5.20 -15.10 -7.90
N ARG A 190 5.54 -16.28 -7.39
CA ARG A 190 6.40 -16.37 -6.20
C ARG A 190 7.84 -16.11 -6.61
N GLN A 191 8.58 -15.35 -5.80
CA GLN A 191 10.00 -15.10 -6.03
C GLN A 191 10.82 -16.41 -6.09
N GLU A 192 10.34 -17.44 -5.39
CA GLU A 192 10.94 -18.78 -5.36
C GLU A 192 10.85 -19.45 -6.73
N ASP A 193 9.67 -19.41 -7.36
CA ASP A 193 9.44 -19.95 -8.70
C ASP A 193 10.31 -19.22 -9.75
N ILE A 194 10.49 -17.91 -9.59
CA ILE A 194 11.37 -17.11 -10.46
C ILE A 194 12.83 -17.57 -10.32
N LEU A 195 13.30 -17.80 -9.10
CA LEU A 195 14.67 -18.26 -8.87
C LEU A 195 14.88 -19.68 -9.40
N GLU A 196 13.92 -20.57 -9.18
CA GLU A 196 13.91 -21.93 -9.70
C GLU A 196 14.00 -21.94 -11.23
N PHE A 197 13.24 -21.07 -11.91
CA PHE A 197 13.31 -20.90 -13.36
C PHE A 197 14.72 -20.52 -13.85
N PHE A 198 15.50 -19.79 -13.05
CA PHE A 198 16.90 -19.47 -13.36
C PHE A 198 17.91 -20.51 -12.84
N GLY A 199 17.46 -21.65 -12.33
CA GLY A 199 18.31 -22.68 -11.73
C GLY A 199 19.02 -22.22 -10.46
N LYS A 200 18.40 -21.32 -9.68
CA LYS A 200 18.97 -20.75 -8.45
C LYS A 200 18.17 -21.15 -7.22
N GLU A 201 18.87 -21.46 -6.14
CA GLU A 201 18.25 -21.69 -4.83
C GLU A 201 17.68 -20.40 -4.23
N ASN A 202 16.64 -20.55 -3.42
CA ASN A 202 15.98 -19.47 -2.71
C ASN A 202 16.76 -18.99 -1.46
N ASN A 203 17.88 -18.29 -1.67
CA ASN A 203 18.71 -17.74 -0.60
C ASN A 203 18.97 -16.24 -0.78
N HIS A 204 19.41 -15.57 0.29
CA HIS A 204 19.63 -14.11 0.29
C HIS A 204 20.57 -13.63 -0.82
N ARG A 205 21.62 -14.38 -1.13
CA ARG A 205 22.59 -14.04 -2.19
C ARG A 205 21.92 -14.03 -3.57
N ASN A 206 21.19 -15.09 -3.91
CA ASN A 206 20.51 -15.23 -5.19
C ASN A 206 19.36 -14.23 -5.34
N ARG A 207 18.64 -13.91 -4.26
CA ARG A 207 17.63 -12.84 -4.25
C ARG A 207 18.25 -11.47 -4.55
N LYS A 208 19.39 -11.15 -3.93
CA LYS A 208 20.12 -9.89 -4.18
C LYS A 208 20.68 -9.83 -5.61
N GLU A 209 21.14 -10.94 -6.16
CA GLU A 209 21.57 -11.04 -7.54
C GLU A 209 20.40 -10.82 -8.51
N LEU A 210 19.23 -11.42 -8.25
CA LEU A 210 18.02 -11.13 -9.00
C LEU A 210 17.69 -9.64 -8.96
N ASP A 211 17.74 -9.02 -7.78
CA ASP A 211 17.56 -7.57 -7.57
C ASP A 211 18.68 -6.69 -8.14
N SER A 212 19.76 -7.26 -8.66
CA SER A 212 20.74 -6.50 -9.44
C SER A 212 20.32 -6.35 -10.90
N LYS A 213 19.44 -7.24 -11.40
CA LYS A 213 18.94 -7.19 -12.78
C LYS A 213 18.01 -6.00 -12.98
N HIS A 214 18.23 -5.26 -14.06
CA HIS A 214 17.36 -4.14 -14.42
C HIS A 214 15.94 -4.59 -14.82
N LYS A 215 15.81 -5.80 -15.41
CA LYS A 215 14.56 -6.47 -15.78
C LYS A 215 14.75 -7.99 -15.61
N ILE A 216 13.76 -8.71 -15.09
CA ILE A 216 13.88 -10.16 -14.81
C ILE A 216 13.90 -10.98 -16.09
N MET A 217 13.08 -10.63 -17.09
CA MET A 217 13.02 -11.31 -18.39
C MET A 217 13.07 -10.25 -19.49
N SER A 218 14.02 -10.37 -20.42
CA SER A 218 14.15 -9.48 -21.59
C SER A 218 13.10 -9.83 -22.63
#